data_AF-A0A6G0VMI6-F1
#
_entry.id   AF-A0A6G0VMI6-F1
#
_cell.length_a   1.000
_cell.length_b   1.000
_cell.length_c   1.000
_cell.angle_alpha   90.00
_cell.angle_beta   90.00
_cell.angle_gamma   90.00
#
_symmetry.space_group_name_H-M   'P 1'
#
loop_
_entity.id
_entity.type
_entity.pdbx_description
1 polymer ?
#
loop_
_entity_poly.entity_id
_entity_poly.type
_entity_poly.pdbx_seq_one_letter_code
_entity_poly.pdbx_strand_id
1 'polypeptide(L)'
;MRVISGTVKSTQLQWLPVLTNIAPPDLRRKQKLINTIKKAEDKRNSLLAERLEEIPAFTLKSRKPPWKTAKDLLRSGFETKKCWYDEWTNSTLPIKNKNLVMDLNQGVMGMELLDMNGHGRCADMMFEWRLQDSPACDYGNDRQTINHIIKECQIRKFNQGIKGIHAITPEAVKWIRELDVHL
;
A
#
# COMPACT_ATOMS: atom_id res chain seq x y z
N MET A 1 33.47 0.65 4.10
CA MET A 1 32.28 0.43 3.24
C MET A 1 31.19 -0.16 4.14
N ARG A 2 30.18 0.63 4.54
CA ARG A 2 29.22 0.23 5.59
C ARG A 2 28.05 -0.57 5.00
N VAL A 3 27.99 -1.84 5.36
CA VAL A 3 26.83 -2.73 5.20
C VAL A 3 25.88 -2.43 6.36
N ILE A 4 24.78 -1.74 6.09
CA ILE A 4 23.72 -1.49 7.05
C ILE A 4 22.52 -2.31 6.55
N SER A 5 22.12 -3.33 7.31
CA SER A 5 21.05 -4.29 7.04
C SER A 5 21.32 -5.31 5.90
N GLY A 6 21.48 -6.59 6.25
CA GLY A 6 21.56 -7.71 5.31
C GLY A 6 20.22 -8.05 4.66
N THR A 7 19.57 -7.09 4.00
CA THR A 7 18.28 -7.27 3.32
C THR A 7 18.43 -7.44 1.81
N VAL A 8 17.63 -8.35 1.27
CA VAL A 8 17.38 -8.52 -0.17
C VAL A 8 17.06 -7.14 -0.77
N LYS A 9 17.70 -6.79 -1.89
CA LYS A 9 17.61 -5.49 -2.57
C LYS A 9 16.21 -4.87 -2.43
N SER A 10 16.15 -3.61 -1.96
CA SER A 10 14.90 -2.85 -1.81
C SER A 10 14.04 -2.93 -3.08
N THR A 11 12.74 -3.17 -2.88
CA THR A 11 11.73 -3.14 -3.94
C THR A 11 11.83 -1.84 -4.73
N GLN A 12 11.76 -1.91 -6.06
CA GLN A 12 11.77 -0.71 -6.90
C GLN A 12 10.53 0.15 -6.59
N LEU A 13 10.66 1.47 -6.55
CA LEU A 13 9.56 2.39 -6.16
C LEU A 13 8.29 2.20 -7.01
N GLN A 14 8.46 1.82 -8.27
CA GLN A 14 7.39 1.57 -9.24
C GLN A 14 6.51 0.38 -8.82
N TRP A 15 7.08 -0.60 -8.12
CA TRP A 15 6.37 -1.75 -7.61
C TRP A 15 5.56 -1.45 -6.35
N LEU A 16 5.89 -0.40 -5.58
CA LEU A 16 5.19 -0.11 -4.32
C LEU A 16 3.69 0.12 -4.52
N PRO A 17 3.23 0.96 -5.48
CA PRO A 17 1.80 1.10 -5.77
C PRO A 17 1.13 -0.21 -6.15
N VAL A 18 1.82 -1.04 -6.95
CA VAL A 18 1.29 -2.28 -7.51
C VAL A 18 1.15 -3.35 -6.45
N LEU A 19 2.18 -3.49 -5.61
CA LEU A 19 2.14 -4.36 -4.45
C LEU A 19 1.02 -3.88 -3.53
N THR A 20 1.04 -2.63 -3.07
CA THR A 20 0.01 -2.12 -2.14
C THR A 20 -1.41 -2.04 -2.70
N ASN A 21 -1.61 -2.28 -4.00
CA ASN A 21 -2.88 -2.04 -4.68
C ASN A 21 -3.41 -0.61 -4.42
N ILE A 22 -2.50 0.35 -4.25
CA ILE A 22 -2.81 1.76 -4.00
C ILE A 22 -2.18 2.57 -5.12
N ALA A 23 -2.99 3.36 -5.83
CA ALA A 23 -2.50 4.18 -6.93
C ALA A 23 -1.35 5.12 -6.51
N PRO A 24 -0.43 5.46 -7.43
CA PRO A 24 0.66 6.39 -7.19
C PRO A 24 0.20 7.70 -6.52
N PRO A 25 1.02 8.31 -5.64
CA PRO A 25 0.65 9.51 -4.89
C PRO A 25 0.12 10.65 -5.77
N ASP A 26 0.69 10.86 -6.96
CA ASP A 26 0.30 11.95 -7.84
C ASP A 26 -1.10 11.75 -8.44
N LEU A 27 -1.45 10.52 -8.84
CA LEU A 27 -2.79 10.18 -9.31
C LEU A 27 -3.82 10.31 -8.17
N ARG A 28 -3.47 9.87 -6.95
CA ARG A 28 -4.32 10.06 -5.77
C ARG A 28 -4.58 11.52 -5.44
N ARG A 29 -3.55 12.38 -5.54
CA ARG A 29 -3.69 13.83 -5.33
C ARG A 29 -4.64 14.45 -6.37
N LYS A 30 -4.51 14.08 -7.65
CA LYS A 30 -5.43 14.52 -8.72
C LYS A 30 -6.88 14.10 -8.42
N GLN A 31 -7.11 12.85 -8.02
CA GLN A 31 -8.44 12.37 -7.64
C GLN A 31 -9.03 13.13 -6.44
N LYS A 32 -8.21 13.36 -5.41
CA LYS A 32 -8.63 14.08 -4.22
C LYS A 32 -8.99 15.53 -4.54
N LEU A 33 -8.22 16.18 -5.42
CA LEU A 33 -8.51 17.51 -5.92
C LEU A 33 -9.87 17.56 -6.62
N ILE A 34 -10.13 16.64 -7.55
CA ILE A 34 -11.43 16.54 -8.25
C ILE A 34 -12.58 16.39 -7.25
N ASN A 35 -12.46 15.45 -6.30
CA ASN A 35 -13.51 15.20 -5.31
C ASN A 35 -13.75 16.43 -4.41
N THR A 36 -12.69 17.19 -4.10
CA THR A 36 -12.80 18.41 -3.29
C THR A 36 -13.53 19.51 -4.03
N ILE A 37 -13.24 19.69 -5.33
CA ILE A 37 -13.91 20.69 -6.16
C ILE A 37 -15.38 20.32 -6.41
N LYS A 38 -15.69 19.06 -6.74
CA LYS A 38 -17.08 18.59 -6.87
C LYS A 38 -17.87 18.85 -5.58
N LYS A 39 -17.28 18.54 -4.42
CA LYS A 39 -17.90 18.79 -3.12
C LYS A 39 -18.16 20.27 -2.85
N ALA A 40 -17.29 21.15 -3.34
CA ALA A 40 -17.49 22.60 -3.22
C ALA A 40 -18.61 23.08 -4.16
N GLU A 41 -18.69 22.56 -5.38
CA GLU A 41 -19.78 22.86 -6.33
C GLU A 41 -21.15 22.38 -5.82
N ASP A 42 -21.20 21.19 -5.21
CA ASP A 42 -22.41 20.62 -4.61
C ASP A 42 -22.87 21.41 -3.36
N LYS A 43 -21.93 21.97 -2.60
CA LYS A 43 -22.18 22.75 -1.38
C LYS A 43 -21.76 24.20 -1.57
N ARG A 44 -22.57 24.95 -2.31
CA ARG A 44 -22.33 26.39 -2.60
C ARG A 44 -22.23 27.28 -1.36
N ASN A 45 -22.77 26.85 -0.22
CA ASN A 45 -22.66 27.53 1.06
C ASN A 45 -21.37 27.22 1.84
N SER A 46 -20.43 26.48 1.25
CA SER A 46 -19.13 26.23 1.87
C SER A 46 -18.15 27.38 1.63
N LEU A 47 -17.28 27.66 2.60
CA LEU A 47 -16.17 28.63 2.44
C LEU A 47 -15.31 28.34 1.21
N LEU A 48 -15.17 27.07 0.84
CA LEU A 48 -14.44 26.67 -0.36
C LEU A 48 -15.14 27.13 -1.64
N ALA A 49 -16.47 27.05 -1.70
CA ALA A 49 -17.24 27.50 -2.85
C ALA A 49 -17.17 29.03 -3.01
N GLU A 50 -17.37 29.77 -1.92
CA GLU A 50 -17.24 31.25 -1.89
C GLU A 50 -15.85 31.70 -2.40
N ARG A 51 -14.77 31.07 -1.92
CA ARG A 51 -13.40 31.38 -2.34
C ARG A 51 -13.10 31.00 -3.80
N LEU A 52 -13.88 30.11 -4.40
CA LEU A 52 -13.76 29.75 -5.81
C LEU A 52 -14.51 30.71 -6.74
N GLU A 53 -15.49 31.46 -6.22
CA GLU A 53 -16.20 32.52 -6.94
C GLU A 53 -15.40 33.83 -6.91
N GLU A 54 -14.78 34.17 -5.77
CA GLU A 54 -13.95 35.37 -5.59
C GLU A 54 -12.47 35.15 -5.93
N ILE A 55 -12.17 34.81 -7.19
CA ILE A 55 -10.79 34.59 -7.63
C ILE A 55 -10.04 35.93 -7.76
N PRO A 56 -8.88 36.11 -7.08
CA PRO A 56 -8.08 37.31 -7.24
C PRO A 56 -7.59 37.45 -8.70
N ALA A 57 -7.76 38.64 -9.28
CA ALA A 57 -7.31 38.94 -10.64
C ALA A 57 -5.78 38.75 -10.82
N PHE A 58 -5.02 38.96 -9.75
CA PHE A 58 -3.56 38.82 -9.74
C PHE A 58 -3.16 37.63 -8.87
N THR A 59 -2.50 36.66 -9.49
CA THR A 59 -1.85 35.54 -8.79
C THR A 59 -0.37 35.54 -9.12
N LEU A 60 0.45 35.12 -8.15
CA LEU A 60 1.87 34.90 -8.40
C LEU A 60 2.05 33.84 -9.50
N LYS A 61 2.97 34.07 -10.45
CA LYS A 61 3.24 33.14 -11.56
C LYS A 61 3.55 31.70 -11.11
N SER A 62 4.09 31.53 -9.89
CA SER A 62 4.39 30.23 -9.29
C SER A 62 3.15 29.48 -8.76
N ARG A 63 2.06 30.19 -8.45
CA ARG A 63 0.84 29.61 -7.88
C ARG A 63 -0.14 29.26 -9.00
N LYS A 64 -0.07 28.03 -9.49
CA LYS A 64 -1.10 27.49 -10.39
C LYS A 64 -2.39 27.22 -9.61
N PRO A 65 -3.52 27.83 -9.99
CA PRO A 65 -4.76 27.62 -9.27
C PRO A 65 -5.25 26.16 -9.30
N PRO A 66 -5.52 25.54 -8.13
CA PRO A 66 -5.97 24.15 -8.09
C PRO A 66 -7.27 23.90 -8.87
N TRP A 67 -8.18 24.89 -8.92
CA TRP A 67 -9.44 24.76 -9.64
C TRP A 67 -9.27 24.71 -11.16
N LYS A 68 -8.25 25.38 -11.73
CA LYS A 68 -7.96 25.29 -13.18
C LYS A 68 -7.54 23.86 -13.51
N THR A 69 -6.59 23.33 -12.73
CA THR A 69 -6.15 21.93 -12.86
C THR A 69 -7.31 20.96 -12.67
N ALA A 70 -8.20 21.18 -11.71
CA ALA A 70 -9.37 20.32 -11.51
C ALA A 70 -10.33 20.36 -12.71
N LYS A 71 -10.64 21.55 -13.25
CA LYS A 71 -11.49 21.72 -14.44
C LYS A 71 -10.87 21.05 -15.67
N ASP A 72 -9.56 21.16 -15.84
CA ASP A 72 -8.83 20.50 -16.93
C ASP A 72 -8.92 18.98 -16.80
N LEU A 73 -8.72 18.44 -15.58
CA LEU A 73 -8.84 17.00 -15.30
C LEU A 73 -10.27 16.47 -15.50
N LEU A 74 -11.29 17.24 -15.10
CA LEU A 74 -12.68 16.91 -15.31
C LEU A 74 -13.02 16.87 -16.81
N ARG A 75 -12.58 17.88 -17.56
CA ARG A 75 -12.77 17.98 -19.01
C ARG A 75 -12.03 16.88 -19.77
N SER A 76 -10.86 16.45 -19.30
CA SER A 76 -10.12 15.34 -19.91
C SER A 76 -10.68 13.96 -19.55
N GLY A 77 -11.73 13.87 -18.72
CA GLY A 77 -12.29 12.60 -18.27
C GLY A 77 -11.30 11.80 -17.42
N PHE A 78 -10.54 12.46 -16.53
CA PHE A 78 -9.53 11.81 -15.71
C PHE A 78 -10.12 10.66 -14.87
N GLU A 79 -9.55 9.49 -15.03
CA GLU A 79 -9.86 8.31 -14.24
C GLU A 79 -8.56 7.72 -13.65
N THR A 80 -8.47 7.69 -12.32
CA THR A 80 -7.26 7.27 -11.59
C THR A 80 -6.77 5.89 -12.04
N LYS A 81 -7.68 4.92 -12.17
CA LYS A 81 -7.35 3.54 -12.52
C LYS A 81 -6.79 3.43 -13.94
N LYS A 82 -7.46 4.07 -14.89
CA LYS A 82 -7.03 4.10 -16.29
C LYS A 82 -5.66 4.76 -16.44
N CYS A 83 -5.47 5.95 -15.85
CA CYS A 83 -4.18 6.63 -15.88
C CYS A 83 -3.07 5.80 -15.24
N TRP A 84 -3.35 5.11 -14.14
CA TRP A 84 -2.37 4.25 -13.49
C TRP A 84 -2.00 3.05 -14.37
N TYR A 85 -3.00 2.41 -14.99
CA TYR A 85 -2.78 1.33 -15.93
C TYR A 85 -1.92 1.77 -17.13
N ASP A 86 -2.22 2.94 -17.69
CA ASP A 86 -1.46 3.52 -18.80
C ASP A 86 -0.02 3.86 -18.38
N GLU A 87 0.19 4.47 -17.20
CA GLU A 87 1.51 4.79 -16.65
C GLU A 87 2.35 3.52 -16.42
N TRP A 88 1.74 2.46 -15.90
CA TRP A 88 2.42 1.19 -15.70
C TRP A 88 2.79 0.54 -17.02
N THR A 89 1.82 0.39 -17.93
CA THR A 89 1.97 -0.31 -19.21
C THR A 89 2.95 0.39 -20.14
N ASN A 90 2.90 1.72 -20.21
CA ASN A 90 3.74 2.53 -21.08
C ASN A 90 5.03 3.04 -20.39
N SER A 91 5.30 2.59 -19.15
CA SER A 91 6.52 3.01 -18.46
C SER A 91 7.78 2.61 -19.26
N THR A 92 8.59 3.61 -19.60
CA THR A 92 9.91 3.46 -20.23
C THR A 92 11.01 3.11 -19.23
N LEU A 93 10.68 3.12 -17.93
CA LEU A 93 11.63 2.75 -16.89
C LEU A 93 11.87 1.24 -16.92
N PRO A 94 13.12 0.78 -16.68
CA PRO A 94 13.44 -0.65 -16.60
C PRO A 94 12.88 -1.26 -15.31
N ILE A 95 11.59 -1.56 -15.31
CA ILE A 95 10.88 -2.23 -14.23
C ILE A 95 11.11 -3.73 -14.38
N LYS A 96 11.83 -4.32 -13.42
CA LYS A 96 12.06 -5.77 -13.43
C LYS A 96 10.75 -6.51 -13.22
N ASN A 97 10.55 -7.62 -13.92
CA ASN A 97 9.41 -8.52 -13.77
C ASN A 97 8.04 -7.87 -14.01
N LYS A 98 7.96 -6.75 -14.73
CA LYS A 98 6.71 -6.02 -15.00
C LYS A 98 5.58 -6.93 -15.55
N ASN A 99 5.94 -7.94 -16.32
CA ASN A 99 5.04 -8.91 -16.93
C ASN A 99 4.35 -9.86 -15.92
N LEU A 100 4.77 -9.89 -14.64
CA LEU A 100 4.12 -10.71 -13.61
C LEU A 100 2.76 -10.15 -13.18
N VAL A 101 2.46 -8.89 -13.50
CA VAL A 101 1.21 -8.23 -13.16
C VAL A 101 0.34 -8.20 -14.40
N MET A 102 -0.64 -9.10 -14.46
CA MET A 102 -1.58 -9.18 -15.59
C MET A 102 -2.76 -8.21 -15.45
N ASP A 103 -3.20 -7.94 -14.21
CA ASP A 103 -4.20 -6.90 -13.91
C ASP A 103 -3.79 -6.13 -12.65
N LEU A 104 -3.65 -4.82 -12.78
CA LEU A 104 -3.39 -3.90 -11.67
C LEU A 104 -4.58 -3.78 -10.71
N ASN A 105 -5.80 -4.08 -11.19
CA ASN A 105 -7.01 -3.95 -10.39
C ASN A 105 -7.29 -5.18 -9.50
N GLN A 106 -6.68 -6.32 -9.81
CA GLN A 106 -6.95 -7.57 -9.11
C GLN A 106 -6.10 -7.75 -7.84
N GLY A 107 -5.18 -6.82 -7.57
CA GLY A 107 -4.20 -6.93 -6.49
C GLY A 107 -3.20 -8.06 -6.78
N VAL A 108 -1.95 -7.90 -6.34
CA VAL A 108 -0.99 -8.98 -6.45
C VAL A 108 -1.34 -10.03 -5.38
N MET A 109 -1.69 -11.24 -5.82
CA MET A 109 -1.90 -12.38 -4.92
C MET A 109 -0.68 -12.51 -4.00
N GLY A 110 -0.91 -12.68 -2.69
CA GLY A 110 0.17 -12.70 -1.69
C GLY A 110 0.47 -11.36 -1.02
N MET A 111 -0.28 -10.29 -1.26
CA MET A 111 -0.21 -9.10 -0.40
C MET A 111 -0.70 -9.34 1.03
N GLU A 112 -1.59 -10.32 1.23
CA GLU A 112 -1.91 -10.88 2.55
C GLU A 112 -0.65 -11.43 3.27
N LEU A 113 0.43 -11.70 2.53
CA LEU A 113 1.71 -12.21 3.06
C LEU A 113 2.73 -11.12 3.39
N LEU A 114 2.50 -9.86 3.02
CA LEU A 114 3.50 -8.81 3.29
C LEU A 114 3.64 -8.51 4.78
N ASP A 115 2.60 -8.81 5.56
CA ASP A 115 2.66 -8.89 7.02
C ASP A 115 3.58 -10.02 7.51
N MET A 116 4.12 -10.89 6.65
CA MET A 116 4.99 -12.03 7.03
C MET A 116 6.45 -11.88 6.57
N ASN A 117 6.84 -10.73 5.99
CA ASN A 117 8.22 -10.46 5.54
C ASN A 117 9.23 -10.15 6.68
N GLY A 118 9.02 -10.74 7.87
CA GLY A 118 9.88 -10.57 9.05
C GLY A 118 9.45 -9.44 9.99
N HIS A 119 8.52 -8.57 9.58
CA HIS A 119 7.94 -7.48 10.39
C HIS A 119 6.42 -7.56 10.44
N GLY A 120 5.92 -8.66 11.01
CA GLY A 120 4.50 -8.94 11.13
C GLY A 120 3.97 -8.70 12.52
N ARG A 121 2.68 -8.95 12.68
CA ARG A 121 2.00 -8.88 13.97
C ARG A 121 2.27 -10.15 14.80
N CYS A 122 3.53 -10.34 15.16
CA CYS A 122 3.98 -11.35 16.12
C CYS A 122 4.22 -10.69 17.49
N ALA A 123 4.09 -11.44 18.59
CA ALA A 123 4.15 -10.85 19.93
C ALA A 123 5.46 -10.06 20.16
N ASP A 124 6.57 -10.48 19.56
CA ASP A 124 7.84 -9.76 19.62
C ASP A 124 7.75 -8.32 19.07
N MET A 125 7.08 -8.14 17.91
CA MET A 125 6.87 -6.81 17.33
C MET A 125 5.83 -6.00 18.11
N MET A 126 4.78 -6.64 18.62
CA MET A 126 3.74 -5.98 19.41
C MET A 126 4.31 -5.48 20.74
N PHE A 127 5.24 -6.21 21.34
CA PHE A 127 6.00 -5.79 22.51
C PHE A 127 6.93 -4.62 22.20
N GLU A 128 7.68 -4.65 21.09
CA GLU A 128 8.50 -3.52 20.66
C GLU A 128 7.68 -2.23 20.44
N TRP A 129 6.44 -2.37 19.94
CA TRP A 129 5.50 -1.26 19.78
C TRP A 129 4.72 -0.90 21.04
N ARG A 130 4.96 -1.59 22.17
CA ARG A 130 4.26 -1.41 23.45
C ARG A 130 2.74 -1.59 23.37
N LEU A 131 2.29 -2.43 22.45
CA LEU A 131 0.90 -2.84 22.29
C LEU A 131 0.59 -4.13 23.07
N GLN A 132 1.63 -4.84 23.52
CA GLN A 132 1.52 -6.05 24.33
C GLN A 132 2.58 -6.00 25.44
N ASP A 133 2.28 -6.59 26.59
CA ASP A 133 3.15 -6.57 27.77
C ASP A 133 4.30 -7.59 27.70
N SER A 134 4.25 -8.55 26.79
CA SER A 134 5.24 -9.62 26.67
C SER A 134 5.48 -10.03 25.21
N PRO A 135 6.75 -10.29 24.82
CA PRO A 135 7.10 -10.83 23.51
C PRO A 135 6.95 -12.37 23.43
N ALA A 136 6.63 -13.04 24.53
CA ALA A 136 6.63 -14.50 24.61
C ALA A 136 5.50 -15.16 23.78
N CYS A 137 5.76 -16.38 23.34
CA CYS A 137 4.77 -17.23 22.68
C CYS A 137 3.94 -17.99 23.71
N ASP A 138 2.66 -18.22 23.43
CA ASP A 138 1.76 -18.99 24.33
C ASP A 138 2.25 -20.42 24.61
N TYR A 139 3.08 -20.97 23.72
CA TYR A 139 3.73 -22.27 23.89
C TYR A 139 4.98 -22.22 24.80
N GLY A 140 5.31 -21.06 25.36
CA GLY A 140 6.41 -20.90 26.32
C GLY A 140 7.77 -20.57 25.70
N ASN A 141 7.84 -20.17 24.43
CA ASN A 141 9.07 -19.63 23.85
C ASN A 141 9.22 -18.16 24.28
N ASP A 142 10.44 -17.75 24.67
CA ASP A 142 10.75 -16.40 25.15
C ASP A 142 10.35 -15.29 24.16
N ARG A 143 10.45 -15.55 22.85
CA ARG A 143 10.12 -14.56 21.81
C ARG A 143 9.35 -15.19 20.65
N GLN A 144 8.12 -14.74 20.45
CA GLN A 144 7.31 -15.10 19.30
C GLN A 144 7.66 -14.20 18.11
N THR A 145 8.64 -14.63 17.31
CA THR A 145 8.94 -14.04 16.01
C THR A 145 8.15 -14.72 14.89
N ILE A 146 8.03 -14.09 13.71
CA ILE A 146 7.44 -14.76 12.52
C ILE A 146 8.18 -16.07 12.19
N ASN A 147 9.51 -16.07 12.29
CA ASN A 147 10.30 -17.29 12.04
C ASN A 147 9.93 -18.41 13.01
N HIS A 148 9.76 -18.06 14.28
CA HIS A 148 9.27 -19.00 15.28
C HIS A 148 7.88 -19.53 14.91
N ILE A 149 6.93 -18.65 14.58
CA ILE A 149 5.57 -19.03 14.15
C ILE A 149 5.61 -20.00 12.97
N ILE A 150 6.39 -19.70 11.92
CA ILE A 150 6.43 -20.50 10.69
C ILE A 150 7.15 -21.85 10.88
N LYS A 151 8.21 -21.92 11.70
CA LYS A 151 9.12 -23.08 11.73
C LYS A 151 9.01 -23.95 12.99
N GLU A 152 8.72 -23.33 14.13
CA GLU A 152 8.98 -23.91 15.46
C GLU A 152 7.73 -23.96 16.35
N CYS A 153 6.79 -23.05 16.19
CA CYS A 153 5.61 -22.95 17.05
C CYS A 153 4.70 -24.16 16.88
N GLN A 154 4.60 -25.02 17.90
CA GLN A 154 3.80 -26.25 17.83
C GLN A 154 2.29 -26.00 17.64
N ILE A 155 1.81 -24.81 18.00
CA ILE A 155 0.40 -24.44 17.90
C ILE A 155 0.07 -23.90 16.50
N ARG A 156 0.96 -23.07 15.94
CA ARG A 156 0.66 -22.23 14.76
C ARG A 156 1.48 -22.58 13.52
N LYS A 157 2.41 -23.52 13.61
CA LYS A 157 3.34 -23.85 12.52
C LYS A 157 2.62 -24.21 11.23
N PHE A 158 3.11 -23.65 10.13
CA PHE A 158 2.69 -24.04 8.80
C PHE A 158 3.49 -25.26 8.32
N ASN A 159 2.80 -26.35 8.00
CA ASN A 159 3.43 -27.64 7.67
C ASN A 159 4.33 -27.60 6.41
N GLN A 160 3.99 -26.77 5.42
CA GLN A 160 4.81 -26.64 4.20
C GLN A 160 5.97 -25.63 4.37
N GLY A 161 6.09 -25.00 5.54
CA GLY A 161 7.09 -24.00 5.87
C GLY A 161 7.08 -22.79 4.93
N ILE A 162 8.16 -22.01 4.96
CA ILE A 162 8.24 -20.74 4.22
C ILE A 162 8.13 -20.92 2.69
N LYS A 163 8.50 -22.10 2.17
CA LYS A 163 8.41 -22.38 0.72
C LYS A 163 6.96 -22.46 0.25
N GLY A 164 6.07 -23.09 1.01
CA GLY A 164 4.64 -23.13 0.67
C GLY A 164 3.98 -21.75 0.77
N ILE A 165 4.41 -20.95 1.74
CA ILE A 165 3.99 -19.55 1.89
C ILE A 165 4.38 -18.72 0.66
N HIS A 166 5.63 -18.81 0.20
CA HIS A 166 6.09 -18.10 -0.99
C HIS A 166 5.44 -18.58 -2.29
N ALA A 167 5.01 -19.84 -2.35
CA ALA A 167 4.30 -20.39 -3.50
C ALA A 167 2.82 -19.97 -3.56
N ILE A 168 2.31 -19.27 -2.52
CA ILE A 168 0.93 -18.78 -2.44
C ILE A 168 -0.06 -19.90 -2.72
N THR A 169 0.19 -21.07 -2.13
CA THR A 169 -0.71 -22.20 -2.26
C THR A 169 -2.05 -21.90 -1.58
N PRO A 170 -3.16 -22.50 -2.04
CA PRO A 170 -4.47 -22.33 -1.38
C PRO A 170 -4.40 -22.65 0.13
N GLU A 171 -3.58 -23.62 0.52
CA GLU A 171 -3.35 -24.00 1.92
C GLU A 171 -2.63 -22.89 2.70
N ALA A 172 -1.65 -22.20 2.08
CA ALA A 172 -0.97 -21.09 2.71
C ALA A 172 -1.93 -19.91 2.95
N VAL A 173 -2.75 -19.56 1.96
CA VAL A 173 -3.76 -18.50 2.08
C VAL A 173 -4.77 -18.83 3.17
N LYS A 174 -5.27 -20.07 3.21
CA LYS A 174 -6.19 -20.52 4.25
C LYS A 174 -5.56 -20.43 5.65
N TRP A 175 -4.32 -20.93 5.80
CA TRP A 175 -3.61 -20.91 7.07
C TRP A 175 -3.40 -19.48 7.60
N ILE A 176 -3.09 -18.50 6.74
CA ILE A 176 -2.94 -17.09 7.15
C ILE A 176 -4.26 -16.50 7.66
N ARG A 177 -5.36 -16.80 6.98
CA ARG A 177 -6.68 -16.28 7.35
C ARG A 177 -7.21 -16.87 8.66
N GLU A 178 -6.79 -18.09 8.98
CA GLU A 178 -7.16 -18.80 10.20
C GLU A 178 -6.17 -18.58 11.35
N LEU A 179 -5.10 -17.81 11.11
CA LEU A 179 -4.09 -17.51 12.12
C LEU A 179 -4.70 -16.62 13.23
N ASP A 180 -4.68 -17.12 14.47
CA ASP A 180 -5.27 -16.51 15.66
C ASP A 180 -4.36 -15.48 16.35
N VAL A 181 -3.30 -15.05 15.68
CA VAL A 181 -2.51 -13.90 16.10
C VAL A 181 -3.28 -12.65 15.71
N HIS A 182 -3.27 -11.61 16.55
CA HIS A 182 -3.97 -10.35 16.26
C HIS A 182 -3.39 -9.69 14.99
N LEU A 183 -3.94 -10.09 13.85
CA LEU A 183 -3.71 -9.56 12.51
C LEU A 183 -4.26 -8.18 12.32
#